data_AF-A0A524M5S8-F1
#
_entry.id   AF-A0A524M5S8-F1
#
_cell.length_a   1.000
_cell.length_b   1.000
_cell.length_c   1.000
_cell.angle_alpha   90.00
_cell.angle_beta   90.00
_cell.angle_gamma   90.00
#
_symmetry.space_group_name_H-M   'P 1'
#
loop_
_entity.id
_entity.type
_entity.pdbx_description
1 polymer ?
#
loop_
_entity_poly.entity_id
_entity_poly.type
_entity_poly.pdbx_seq_one_letter_code
_entity_poly.pdbx_strand_id
1 'polypeptide(L)'
;MPEGLAVLKWDDELGPVVTSKIPKKLQVGLDPTTSMRVYGIATLGETEESQKPGFSSLAFNDFKLAVYYGGLNMHLKGLPSMVFLVLSPDEDPDVYKDALPEIATQMFLNAEGDEYK
;
A
#
# COMPACT_ATOMS: atom_id res chain seq x y z
N MET A 1 -8.18 13.85 8.40
CA MET A 1 -8.90 12.72 7.79
C MET A 1 -8.14 12.35 6.54
N PRO A 2 -7.94 11.05 6.23
CA PRO A 2 -7.13 10.64 5.08
C PRO A 2 -7.65 11.23 3.78
N GLU A 3 -6.73 11.69 2.95
CA GLU A 3 -7.00 12.20 1.59
C GLU A 3 -7.48 11.09 0.66
N GLY A 4 -7.04 9.85 0.92
CA GLY A 4 -7.56 8.68 0.24
C GLY A 4 -6.77 7.40 0.52
N LEU A 5 -7.20 6.34 -0.13
CA LEU A 5 -6.59 5.01 -0.08
C LEU A 5 -6.20 4.59 -1.49
N ALA A 6 -5.05 3.94 -1.63
CA ALA A 6 -4.62 3.33 -2.87
C ALA A 6 -4.03 1.93 -2.65
N VAL A 7 -4.08 1.15 -3.72
CA VAL A 7 -3.56 -0.21 -3.81
C VAL A 7 -2.45 -0.22 -4.84
N LEU A 8 -1.30 -0.76 -4.45
CA LEU A 8 -0.14 -0.93 -5.31
C LEU A 8 0.20 -2.39 -5.44
N LYS A 9 0.60 -2.75 -6.65
CA LYS A 9 0.91 -4.12 -7.07
C LYS A 9 2.20 -4.10 -7.87
N TRP A 10 2.99 -5.16 -7.79
CA TRP A 10 4.08 -5.38 -8.73
C TRP A 10 3.56 -5.78 -10.13
N ASP A 11 4.13 -5.13 -11.14
CA ASP A 11 4.01 -5.45 -12.57
C ASP A 11 5.40 -5.73 -13.14
N ASP A 12 5.53 -6.79 -13.93
CA ASP A 12 6.85 -7.27 -14.41
C ASP A 12 7.50 -6.34 -15.44
N GLU A 13 6.72 -5.50 -16.13
CA GLU A 13 7.22 -4.56 -17.13
C GLU A 13 7.41 -3.16 -16.55
N LEU A 14 6.47 -2.71 -15.72
CA LEU A 14 6.41 -1.34 -15.22
C LEU A 14 6.93 -1.19 -13.78
N GLY A 15 7.14 -2.30 -13.07
CA GLY A 15 7.46 -2.30 -11.64
C GLY A 15 6.22 -2.00 -10.78
N PRO A 16 6.35 -1.24 -9.68
CA PRO A 16 5.24 -1.01 -8.77
C PRO A 16 4.22 -0.02 -9.37
N VAL A 17 3.00 -0.49 -9.57
CA VAL A 17 1.90 0.27 -10.18
C VAL A 17 0.70 0.39 -9.24
N VAL A 18 0.08 1.58 -9.21
CA VAL A 18 -1.17 1.80 -8.49
C VAL A 18 -2.34 1.25 -9.31
N THR A 19 -3.01 0.21 -8.80
CA THR A 19 -4.08 -0.50 -9.50
C THR A 19 -5.47 0.02 -9.15
N SER A 20 -5.62 0.62 -7.97
CA SER A 20 -6.90 1.12 -7.48
C SER A 20 -6.70 2.28 -6.51
N LYS A 21 -7.66 3.21 -6.49
CA LYS A 21 -7.64 4.36 -5.58
C LYS A 21 -9.04 4.88 -5.29
N ILE A 22 -9.23 5.35 -4.06
CA ILE A 22 -10.43 6.04 -3.61
C ILE A 22 -10.03 7.29 -2.81
N PRO A 23 -10.58 8.47 -3.14
CA PRO A 23 -11.48 8.75 -4.27
C PRO A 23 -10.76 8.64 -5.62
N LYS A 24 -11.51 8.45 -6.72
CA LYS A 24 -10.93 8.33 -8.08
C LYS A 24 -10.08 9.54 -8.50
N LYS A 25 -10.34 10.72 -7.90
CA LYS A 25 -9.60 11.96 -8.12
C LYS A 25 -8.28 12.06 -7.33
N LEU A 26 -7.96 11.09 -6.47
CA LEU A 26 -6.72 11.08 -5.70
C LEU A 26 -5.51 11.07 -6.64
N GLN A 27 -4.55 11.96 -6.41
CA GLN A 27 -3.30 12.05 -7.19
C GLN A 27 -2.06 12.16 -6.30
N VAL A 28 -2.20 12.76 -5.12
CA VAL A 28 -1.11 12.96 -4.16
C VAL A 28 -0.55 11.59 -3.71
N GLY A 29 0.78 11.47 -3.70
CA GLY A 29 1.47 10.25 -3.24
C GLY A 29 1.32 9.03 -4.15
N LEU A 30 0.80 9.20 -5.38
CA LEU A 30 0.60 8.10 -6.34
C LEU A 30 1.57 8.14 -7.53
N ASP A 31 2.58 9.01 -7.49
CA ASP A 31 3.56 9.10 -8.57
C ASP A 31 4.50 7.86 -8.56
N PRO A 32 5.13 7.53 -9.70
CA PRO A 32 6.02 6.38 -9.79
C PRO A 32 7.16 6.39 -8.77
N THR A 33 7.70 7.56 -8.41
CA THR A 33 8.80 7.67 -7.44
C THR A 33 8.34 7.26 -6.05
N THR A 34 7.17 7.76 -5.62
CA THR A 34 6.55 7.36 -4.36
C THR A 34 6.22 5.87 -4.36
N SER A 35 5.66 5.37 -5.45
CA SER A 35 5.32 3.94 -5.62
C SER A 35 6.55 3.04 -5.48
N MET A 36 7.66 3.42 -6.12
CA MET A 36 8.95 2.73 -5.98
C MET A 36 9.51 2.77 -4.56
N ARG A 37 9.40 3.91 -3.87
CA ARG A 37 9.87 4.02 -2.47
C ARG A 37 9.07 3.13 -1.53
N VAL A 38 7.74 3.17 -1.65
CA VAL A 38 6.83 2.33 -0.87
C VAL A 38 7.15 0.86 -1.09
N TYR A 39 7.27 0.45 -2.36
CA TYR A 39 7.62 -0.92 -2.69
C TYR A 39 8.99 -1.32 -2.14
N GLY A 40 10.00 -0.49 -2.39
CA GLY A 40 11.35 -0.72 -1.90
C GLY A 40 11.39 -0.92 -0.39
N ILE A 41 10.81 -0.02 0.40
CA ILE A 41 10.84 -0.15 1.87
C ILE A 41 10.18 -1.45 2.35
N ALA A 42 9.10 -1.86 1.69
CA ALA A 42 8.38 -3.08 2.04
C ALA A 42 9.10 -4.36 1.59
N THR A 43 9.94 -4.33 0.54
CA THR A 43 10.58 -5.53 -0.03
C THR A 43 12.09 -5.59 0.07
N LEU A 44 12.79 -4.51 0.44
CA LEU A 44 14.26 -4.39 0.39
C LEU A 44 15.01 -5.14 1.50
N GLY A 45 14.39 -6.13 2.14
CA GLY A 45 15.14 -7.07 2.95
C GLY A 45 15.00 -8.48 2.41
N GLU A 46 16.14 -9.16 2.26
CA GLU A 46 16.23 -10.56 1.85
C GLU A 46 15.97 -11.51 3.03
N THR A 47 15.65 -10.97 4.21
CA THR A 47 15.41 -11.76 5.42
C THR A 47 13.95 -12.21 5.49
N GLU A 48 13.68 -13.36 6.11
CA GLU A 48 12.31 -13.81 6.40
C GLU A 48 11.48 -12.73 7.12
N GLU A 49 12.12 -11.87 7.91
CA GLU A 49 11.45 -10.80 8.64
C GLU A 49 10.94 -9.69 7.72
N SER A 50 11.68 -9.39 6.66
CA SER A 50 11.32 -8.41 5.64
C SER A 50 10.25 -8.91 4.68
N GLN A 51 10.01 -10.21 4.65
CA GLN A 51 8.96 -10.86 3.86
C GLN A 51 7.63 -10.99 4.63
N LYS A 52 7.62 -10.65 5.93
CA LYS A 52 6.43 -10.70 6.77
C LYS A 52 5.51 -9.50 6.49
N PRO A 53 4.19 -9.67 6.66
CA PRO A 53 3.26 -8.55 6.64
C PRO A 53 3.65 -7.51 7.68
N GLY A 54 3.52 -6.23 7.34
CA GLY A 54 4.02 -5.16 8.18
C GLY A 54 3.40 -3.81 7.89
N PHE A 55 3.21 -3.04 8.96
CA PHE A 55 2.85 -1.64 8.90
C PHE A 55 4.10 -0.76 8.90
N SER A 56 4.13 0.24 8.02
CA SER A 56 5.18 1.24 7.93
C SER A 56 4.58 2.63 7.69
N SER A 57 5.26 3.66 8.18
CA SER A 57 4.89 5.06 7.91
C SER A 57 5.98 5.78 7.13
N LEU A 58 5.56 6.68 6.24
CA LEU A 58 6.45 7.49 5.41
C LEU A 58 6.05 8.94 5.51
N ALA A 59 7.02 9.83 5.73
CA ALA A 59 6.80 11.27 5.75
C ALA A 59 7.46 11.92 4.53
N PHE A 60 6.66 12.69 3.80
CA PHE A 60 7.10 13.58 2.72
C PHE A 60 6.82 15.03 3.13
N ASN A 61 7.27 15.99 2.33
CA ASN A 61 7.08 17.41 2.64
C ASN A 61 5.60 17.80 2.68
N ASP A 62 4.81 17.30 1.73
CA ASP A 62 3.43 17.75 1.50
C ASP A 62 2.36 16.71 1.88
N PHE A 63 2.77 15.50 2.25
CA PHE A 63 1.87 14.43 2.68
C PHE A 63 2.62 13.38 3.50
N LYS A 64 1.87 12.53 4.18
CA LYS A 64 2.38 11.32 4.83
C LYS A 64 1.68 10.10 4.25
N LEU A 65 2.30 8.93 4.37
CA LEU A 65 1.68 7.66 4.05
C LEU A 65 1.68 6.75 5.28
N ALA A 66 0.56 6.08 5.49
CA ALA A 66 0.48 4.86 6.27
C ALA A 66 0.39 3.69 5.28
N VAL A 67 1.32 2.74 5.36
CA VAL A 67 1.47 1.64 4.41
C VAL A 67 1.32 0.32 5.13
N TYR A 68 0.52 -0.57 4.56
CA TYR A 68 0.51 -1.97 4.93
C TYR A 68 0.97 -2.83 3.76
N TYR A 69 2.00 -3.62 4.03
CA TYR A 69 2.47 -4.68 3.15
C TYR A 69 1.90 -6.02 3.61
N GLY A 70 1.28 -6.77 2.70
CA GLY A 70 0.70 -8.07 2.97
C GLY A 70 1.72 -9.23 3.10
N GLY A 71 3.00 -8.98 2.88
CA GLY A 71 4.01 -10.04 2.84
C GLY A 71 3.99 -10.85 1.56
N LEU A 72 4.90 -11.84 1.45
CA LEU A 72 5.00 -12.74 0.29
C LEU A 72 3.87 -13.78 0.17
N ASN A 73 2.95 -13.82 1.13
CA ASN A 73 1.84 -14.79 1.12
C ASN A 73 0.46 -14.14 1.00
N MET A 74 0.34 -12.81 1.18
CA MET A 74 -0.90 -12.08 0.88
C MET A 74 -0.69 -11.24 -0.38
N HIS A 75 -1.37 -11.66 -1.44
CA HIS A 75 -1.11 -11.21 -2.79
C HIS A 75 -2.41 -10.97 -3.53
N LEU A 76 -2.45 -9.90 -4.34
CA LEU A 76 -3.48 -9.76 -5.36
C LEU A 76 -3.11 -10.64 -6.54
N LYS A 77 -3.85 -11.74 -6.73
CA LYS A 77 -3.63 -12.69 -7.83
C LYS A 77 -2.20 -13.25 -7.87
N GLY A 78 -1.62 -13.56 -6.71
CA GLY A 78 -0.27 -14.11 -6.59
C GLY A 78 0.88 -13.10 -6.74
N LEU A 79 0.61 -11.79 -6.80
CA LEU A 79 1.64 -10.76 -6.85
C LEU A 79 1.70 -9.92 -5.54
N PRO A 80 2.91 -9.57 -5.06
CA PRO A 80 3.11 -8.69 -3.92
C PRO A 80 2.28 -7.41 -4.04
N SER A 81 1.50 -7.14 -3.00
CA SER A 81 0.52 -6.06 -2.99
C SER A 81 0.60 -5.29 -1.68
N MET A 82 0.37 -3.99 -1.80
CA MET A 82 0.46 -3.02 -0.71
C MET A 82 -0.77 -2.13 -0.75
N VAL A 83 -1.24 -1.77 0.43
CA VAL A 83 -2.35 -0.82 0.61
C VAL A 83 -1.79 0.35 1.38
N PHE A 84 -2.07 1.57 0.94
CA PHE A 84 -1.61 2.75 1.65
C PHE A 84 -2.66 3.86 1.71
N LEU A 85 -2.70 4.52 2.85
CA LEU A 85 -3.47 5.73 3.10
C LEU A 85 -2.58 6.94 2.81
N VAL A 86 -3.12 7.88 2.04
CA VAL A 86 -2.54 9.20 1.85
C VAL A 86 -3.11 10.11 2.93
N LEU A 87 -2.21 10.70 3.70
CA LEU A 87 -2.52 11.51 4.88
C LEU A 87 -2.00 12.93 4.67
N SER A 88 -2.65 13.90 5.30
CA SER A 88 -2.11 15.26 5.35
C SER A 88 -0.84 15.32 6.22
N PRO A 89 0.02 16.35 6.05
CA PRO A 89 1.28 16.47 6.81
C PRO A 89 1.11 16.52 8.33
N ASP A 90 -0.03 16.98 8.81
CA ASP A 90 -0.37 17.12 10.22
C ASP A 90 -0.98 15.85 10.84
N GLU A 91 -1.37 14.87 10.03
CA GLU A 91 -1.92 13.60 10.52
C GLU A 91 -0.82 12.67 11.07
N ASP A 92 -1.20 11.86 12.05
CA ASP A 92 -0.36 10.80 12.62
C ASP A 92 -0.69 9.45 11.95
N PRO A 93 0.25 8.86 11.18
CA PRO A 93 0.05 7.55 10.55
C PRO A 93 -0.22 6.42 11.54
N ASP A 94 0.33 6.50 12.77
CA ASP A 94 0.27 5.39 13.73
C ASP A 94 -1.14 5.16 14.27
N VAL A 95 -2.05 6.13 14.13
CA VAL A 95 -3.48 5.98 14.42
C VAL A 95 -4.12 4.87 13.57
N TYR A 96 -3.56 4.58 12.39
CA TYR A 96 -4.08 3.57 11.46
C TYR A 96 -3.39 2.21 11.59
N LYS A 97 -2.48 2.04 12.55
CA LYS A 97 -1.62 0.85 12.67
C LYS A 97 -2.39 -0.45 12.87
N ASP A 98 -3.55 -0.41 13.50
CA ASP A 98 -4.40 -1.59 13.73
C ASP A 98 -5.47 -1.76 12.63
N ALA A 99 -6.07 -0.65 12.20
CA ALA A 99 -7.18 -0.67 11.23
C ALA A 99 -6.73 -0.93 9.78
N LEU A 100 -5.57 -0.39 9.37
CA LEU A 100 -5.08 -0.53 8.00
C LEU A 100 -4.73 -1.99 7.65
N PRO A 101 -4.03 -2.77 8.51
CA PRO A 101 -3.84 -4.20 8.30
C PRO A 101 -5.15 -4.98 8.14
N GLU A 102 -6.15 -4.69 8.97
CA GLU A 102 -7.45 -5.36 8.91
C GLU A 102 -8.15 -5.11 7.57
N ILE A 103 -8.25 -3.84 7.17
CA ILE A 103 -8.87 -3.44 5.89
C ILE A 103 -8.11 -4.04 4.71
N ALA A 104 -6.77 -3.95 4.72
CA ALA A 104 -5.95 -4.48 3.63
C ALA A 104 -6.07 -6.00 3.51
N THR A 105 -6.12 -6.72 4.64
CA THR A 105 -6.34 -8.17 4.68
C THR A 105 -7.67 -8.53 4.01
N GLN A 106 -8.74 -7.81 4.35
CA GLN A 106 -10.05 -7.99 3.73
C GLN A 106 -10.02 -7.70 2.22
N MET A 107 -9.30 -6.66 1.79
CA MET A 107 -9.15 -6.35 0.36
C MET A 107 -8.43 -7.47 -0.39
N PHE A 108 -7.36 -8.03 0.19
CA PHE A 108 -6.61 -9.12 -0.44
C PHE A 108 -7.42 -10.42 -0.52
N LEU A 109 -8.16 -10.78 0.53
CA LEU A 109 -9.01 -11.98 0.53
C LEU A 109 -10.16 -11.90 -0.47
N ASN A 110 -10.76 -10.72 -0.64
CA ASN A 110 -11.89 -10.54 -1.55
C ASN A 110 -11.48 -10.30 -3.01
N ALA A 111 -10.20 -10.05 -3.29
CA ALA A 111 -9.72 -9.82 -4.66
C ALA A 111 -9.66 -11.08 -5.53
N GLU A 112 -9.81 -12.27 -4.94
CA GLU A 112 -9.98 -13.53 -5.69
C GLU A 112 -11.41 -13.72 -6.22
N GLY A 113 -12.38 -12.88 -5.79
CA GLY A 113 -13.72 -12.83 -6.36
C GLY A 113 -13.74 -12.00 -7.64
N ASP A 114 -14.25 -12.57 -8.73
CA ASP A 114 -14.45 -11.95 -10.05
C ASP A 114 -15.37 -10.70 -10.06
N GLU A 115 -15.75 -10.16 -8.90
CA GLU A 115 -16.73 -9.07 -8.73
C GLU A 115 -16.14 -7.64 -8.80
N TYR A 116 -14.82 -7.50 -8.98
CA TYR A 116 -14.17 -6.19 -9.17
C TYR A 116 -13.48 -6.07 -10.54
N LYS A 117 -14.18 -6.49 -11.62
CA LYS A 117 -13.83 -6.16 -13.01
C LYS A 117 -14.41 -4.82 -13.43
#